data_AF-A0A3D5X6G1-F1
#
_entry.id   AF-A0A3D5X6G1-F1
#
_cell.length_a   1.000
_cell.length_b   1.000
_cell.length_c   1.000
_cell.angle_alpha   90.00
_cell.angle_beta   90.00
_cell.angle_gamma   90.00
#
_symmetry.space_group_name_H-M   'P 1'
#
loop_
_entity.id
_entity.type
_entity.pdbx_description
1 polymer ?
#
loop_
_entity_poly.entity_id
_entity_poly.type
_entity_poly.pdbx_seq_one_letter_code
_entity_poly.pdbx_strand_id
1 'polypeptide(L)'
;KNLILPVFTLGIRPLAIVTQLSRNSMLETLSQDYIRTAKAKGLSFSKIIWRHALKNSMNPVVSAVSGWFASLMAGVVFIEYIFGWKGLGYVV
;
A
#
# COMPACT_ATOMS: atom_id res chain seq x y z
N LYS A 1 6.41 23.64 18.43
CA LYS A 1 6.21 24.15 17.04
C LYS A 1 7.38 23.65 16.20
N ASN A 2 7.13 23.16 14.98
CA ASN A 2 8.05 22.40 14.08
C ASN A 2 7.90 20.86 14.10
N LEU A 3 6.67 20.34 14.21
CA LEU A 3 6.39 18.91 13.99
C LEU A 3 6.26 18.56 12.49
N ILE A 4 6.12 19.55 11.60
CA ILE A 4 5.93 19.32 10.17
C ILE A 4 7.20 18.75 9.51
N LEU A 5 8.39 19.28 9.85
CA LEU A 5 9.66 18.85 9.26
C LEU A 5 10.03 17.40 9.65
N PRO A 6 9.95 16.98 10.93
CA PRO A 6 10.21 15.60 11.35
C PRO A 6 9.19 14.60 10.81
N VAL A 7 7.91 14.99 10.72
CA VAL A 7 6.85 14.11 10.18
C VAL A 7 7.04 13.89 8.67
N PHE A 8 7.46 14.92 7.92
CA PHE A 8 7.76 14.76 6.50
C PHE A 8 9.00 13.88 6.28
N THR A 9 10.09 14.09 7.02
CA THR A 9 11.31 13.29 6.87
C THR A 9 11.11 11.84 7.30
N LEU A 10 10.37 11.58 8.39
CA LEU A 10 10.01 10.23 8.82
C LEU A 10 8.98 9.57 7.88
N GLY A 11 8.05 10.33 7.32
CA GLY A 11 7.01 9.84 6.41
C GLY A 11 7.51 9.53 5.00
N ILE A 12 8.58 10.21 4.54
CA ILE A 12 9.17 9.99 3.21
C ILE A 12 9.64 8.55 3.02
N ARG A 13 10.22 7.91 4.04
CA ARG A 13 10.76 6.55 3.93
C ARG A 13 9.68 5.49 3.64
N PRO A 14 8.61 5.36 4.44
CA PRO A 14 7.52 4.44 4.12
C PRO A 14 6.74 4.86 2.86
N LEU A 15 6.58 6.16 2.59
CA LEU A 15 5.95 6.63 1.35
C LEU A 15 6.73 6.22 0.11
N ALA A 16 8.07 6.25 0.14
CA ALA A 16 8.91 5.83 -0.97
C ALA A 16 8.66 4.36 -1.34
N ILE A 17 8.53 3.49 -0.34
CA ILE A 17 8.28 2.05 -0.57
C ILE A 17 6.89 1.83 -1.17
N VAL A 18 5.86 2.47 -0.62
CA VAL A 18 4.48 2.33 -1.12
C VAL A 18 4.35 2.88 -2.54
N THR A 19 4.94 4.04 -2.81
CA THR A 19 4.91 4.66 -4.15
C THR A 19 5.70 3.84 -5.17
N GLN A 20 6.86 3.31 -4.80
CA GLN A 20 7.64 2.42 -5.66
C GLN A 20 6.85 1.14 -5.99
N LEU A 21 6.26 0.49 -4.98
CA LEU A 21 5.45 -0.71 -5.16
C LEU A 21 4.25 -0.43 -6.08
N SER A 22 3.51 0.63 -5.79
CA SER A 22 2.35 1.05 -6.59
C SER A 22 2.75 1.34 -8.04
N ARG A 23 3.88 2.04 -8.26
CA ARG A 23 4.41 2.33 -9.60
C ARG A 23 4.80 1.08 -10.35
N ASN A 24 5.50 0.14 -9.71
CA ASN A 24 5.92 -1.11 -10.34
C ASN A 24 4.71 -1.93 -10.78
N SER A 25 3.72 -2.09 -9.90
CA SER A 25 2.50 -2.81 -10.21
C SER A 25 1.65 -2.13 -11.28
N MET A 26 1.64 -0.80 -11.34
CA MET A 26 0.99 -0.06 -12.42
C MET A 26 1.69 -0.31 -13.77
N LEU A 27 3.03 -0.34 -13.80
CA LEU A 27 3.80 -0.62 -15.02
C LEU A 27 3.58 -2.05 -15.53
N GLU A 28 3.59 -3.04 -14.64
CA GLU A 28 3.24 -4.43 -14.98
C GLU A 28 1.82 -4.51 -15.53
N THR A 29 0.88 -3.85 -14.87
CA THR A 29 -0.53 -3.86 -15.25
C THR A 29 -0.75 -3.24 -16.63
N LEU A 30 -0.13 -2.09 -16.92
CA LEU A 30 -0.19 -1.43 -18.22
C LEU A 30 0.44 -2.25 -19.35
N SER A 31 1.36 -3.16 -19.01
CA SER A 31 2.02 -4.06 -19.98
C SER A 31 1.18 -5.29 -20.32
N GLN A 32 0.06 -5.51 -19.62
CA GLN A 32 -0.83 -6.65 -19.84
C GLN A 32 -1.62 -6.56 -21.15
N ASP A 33 -1.91 -7.71 -21.75
CA ASP A 33 -2.58 -7.79 -23.06
C ASP A 33 -4.04 -7.29 -23.03
N TYR A 34 -4.71 -7.34 -21.88
CA TYR A 34 -6.06 -6.78 -21.76
C TYR A 34 -6.07 -5.25 -21.85
N ILE A 35 -5.00 -4.57 -21.43
CA ILE A 35 -4.83 -3.12 -21.61
C ILE A 35 -4.59 -2.80 -23.09
N ARG A 36 -3.77 -3.60 -23.78
CA ARG A 36 -3.56 -3.48 -25.23
C ARG A 36 -4.86 -3.67 -26.00
N THR A 37 -5.67 -4.65 -25.59
CA THR A 37 -7.00 -4.92 -26.17
C THR A 37 -7.95 -3.75 -25.91
N ALA A 38 -7.96 -3.18 -24.69
CA ALA A 38 -8.76 -2.00 -24.37
C ALA A 38 -8.36 -0.77 -25.21
N LYS A 39 -7.06 -0.61 -25.46
CA LYS A 39 -6.53 0.44 -26.35
C LYS A 39 -6.95 0.21 -27.81
N ALA A 40 -6.88 -1.03 -28.31
CA ALA A 40 -7.33 -1.40 -29.65
C ALA A 40 -8.85 -1.21 -29.84
N LYS A 41 -9.64 -1.37 -28.77
CA LYS A 41 -11.08 -1.07 -28.74
C LYS A 41 -11.40 0.44 -28.72
N GLY A 42 -10.39 1.32 -28.70
CA GLY A 42 -10.57 2.77 -28.73
C GLY A 42 -10.95 3.40 -27.38
N LEU A 43 -10.73 2.72 -26.24
CA LEU A 43 -10.96 3.35 -24.94
C LEU A 43 -9.96 4.49 -24.68
N SER A 44 -10.45 5.58 -24.10
CA SER A 44 -9.59 6.68 -23.66
C SER A 44 -8.64 6.24 -22.55
N PHE A 45 -7.42 6.78 -22.57
CA PHE A 45 -6.35 6.42 -21.62
C PHE A 45 -6.78 6.62 -20.16
N SER A 46 -7.53 7.68 -19.87
CA SER A 46 -8.08 7.95 -18.53
C SER A 46 -9.04 6.85 -18.06
N LYS A 47 -9.88 6.31 -18.96
CA LYS A 47 -10.82 5.23 -18.63
C LYS A 47 -10.09 3.91 -18.38
N ILE A 48 -9.02 3.66 -19.15
CA ILE A 48 -8.15 2.50 -18.96
C ILE A 48 -7.45 2.57 -17.60
N ILE A 49 -6.89 3.73 -17.22
CA ILE A 49 -6.23 3.88 -15.92
C ILE A 49 -7.22 3.67 -14.77
N TRP A 50 -8.30 4.45 -14.72
CA TRP A 50 -9.21 4.44 -13.57
C TRP A 50 -9.99 3.13 -13.42
N ARG A 51 -10.39 2.51 -14.54
CA ARG A 51 -11.31 1.36 -14.50
C ARG A 51 -10.61 0.01 -14.62
N HIS A 52 -9.44 -0.04 -15.26
CA HIS A 52 -8.72 -1.30 -15.51
C HIS A 52 -7.38 -1.34 -14.77
N ALA A 53 -6.49 -0.39 -15.04
CA ALA A 53 -5.13 -0.46 -14.52
C ALA A 53 -5.09 -0.28 -13.00
N LEU A 54 -5.71 0.78 -12.46
CA LEU A 54 -5.66 1.10 -11.03
C LEU A 54 -6.24 -0.01 -10.17
N LYS A 55 -7.42 -0.52 -10.53
CA LYS A 55 -8.10 -1.59 -9.78
C LYS A 55 -7.27 -2.88 -9.76
N ASN A 56 -6.56 -3.19 -10.86
CA ASN A 56 -5.78 -4.40 -10.97
C ASN A 56 -4.38 -4.27 -10.34
N SER A 57 -3.75 -3.08 -10.44
CA SER A 57 -2.46 -2.79 -9.83
C SER A 57 -2.51 -2.64 -8.31
N MET A 58 -3.70 -2.49 -7.73
CA MET A 58 -3.92 -2.39 -6.28
C MET A 58 -3.70 -3.72 -5.54
N ASN A 59 -3.77 -4.86 -6.22
CA ASN A 59 -3.66 -6.19 -5.60
C ASN A 59 -2.37 -6.36 -4.75
N PRO A 60 -1.16 -6.11 -5.28
CA PRO A 60 0.08 -6.17 -4.50
C PRO A 60 0.18 -5.09 -3.41
N VAL A 61 -0.44 -3.92 -3.60
CA VAL A 61 -0.49 -2.87 -2.56
C VAL A 61 -1.31 -3.36 -1.37
N VAL A 62 -2.48 -3.96 -1.61
CA VAL A 62 -3.32 -4.54 -0.55
C VAL A 62 -2.58 -5.67 0.15
N SER A 63 -1.92 -6.57 -0.60
CA SER A 63 -1.13 -7.65 0.00
C SER A 63 0.01 -7.13 0.89
N ALA A 64 0.73 -6.10 0.45
CA ALA A 64 1.82 -5.49 1.24
C ALA A 64 1.30 -4.81 2.52
N VAL A 65 0.17 -4.09 2.41
CA VAL A 65 -0.48 -3.45 3.56
C VAL A 65 -0.93 -4.49 4.58
N SER A 66 -1.46 -5.64 4.15
CA SER A 66 -1.82 -6.74 5.04
C SER A 66 -0.60 -7.29 5.80
N GLY A 67 0.55 -7.42 5.13
CA GLY A 67 1.80 -7.83 5.79
C GLY A 67 2.28 -6.83 6.84
N TRP A 68 2.19 -5.53 6.54
CA TRP A 68 2.51 -4.47 7.51
C TRP A 68 1.54 -4.45 8.68
N PHE A 69 0.25 -4.64 8.41
CA PHE A 69 -0.78 -4.73 9.44
C PHE A 69 -0.52 -5.92 10.39
N ALA A 70 -0.19 -7.10 9.84
CA ALA A 70 0.18 -8.27 10.64
C ALA A 70 1.43 -8.01 11.50
N SER A 71 2.44 -7.34 10.94
CA SER A 71 3.64 -6.96 11.69
C SER A 71 3.35 -5.97 12.81
N LEU A 72 2.45 -5.01 12.60
CA LEU A 72 2.01 -4.08 13.64
C LEU A 72 1.25 -4.82 14.76
N MET A 73 0.36 -5.75 14.41
CA MET A 73 -0.34 -6.58 15.39
C MET A 73 0.61 -7.46 16.21
N ALA A 74 1.63 -8.06 15.59
CA ALA A 74 2.67 -8.79 16.32
C ALA A 74 3.47 -7.86 17.27
N GLY A 75 3.71 -6.60 16.86
CA GLY A 75 4.41 -5.60 17.67
C GLY A 75 3.58 -5.08 18.86
N VAL A 76 2.26 -5.09 18.77
CA VAL A 76 1.36 -4.64 19.85
C VAL A 76 1.55 -5.45 21.13
N VAL A 77 1.83 -6.75 21.04
CA VAL A 77 2.09 -7.60 22.21
C VAL A 77 3.29 -7.09 23.03
N PHE A 78 4.34 -6.61 22.36
CA PHE A 78 5.50 -6.03 23.04
C PHE A 78 5.16 -4.70 23.73
N ILE A 79 4.30 -3.89 23.10
CA ILE A 79 3.85 -2.62 23.70
C ILE A 79 2.96 -2.91 24.92
N GLU A 80 2.04 -3.87 24.82
CA GLU A 80 1.18 -4.31 25.93
C GLU A 80 2.01 -4.82 27.11
N TYR A 81 3.03 -5.64 26.84
CA TYR A 81 3.93 -6.19 27.86
C TYR A 81 4.79 -5.11 28.54
N ILE A 82 5.36 -4.17 27.77
CA ILE A 82 6.24 -3.11 28.29
C ILE A 82 5.45 -2.05 29.07
N PHE A 83 4.27 -1.65 28.58
CA PHE A 83 3.47 -0.58 29.19
C PHE A 83 2.43 -1.08 30.20
N GLY A 84 2.36 -2.39 30.46
CA GLY A 84 1.43 -2.98 31.43
C GLY A 84 -0.04 -2.75 31.09
N TRP A 85 -0.35 -2.52 29.80
CA TRP A 85 -1.70 -2.24 29.36
C TRP A 85 -2.39 -3.53 28.90
N LYS A 86 -3.49 -3.89 29.56
CA LYS A 86 -4.36 -5.02 29.21
C LYS A 86 -5.09 -4.76 27.88
N GLY A 87 -4.42 -5.04 26.77
CA GLY A 87 -4.99 -5.00 25.42
C GLY A 87 -5.41 -6.39 24.91
N LEU A 88 -5.53 -6.54 23.58
CA LEU A 88 -6.04 -7.75 22.93
C LEU A 88 -5.12 -8.97 23.11
N GLY A 89 -3.83 -8.77 23.36
CA GLY A 89 -2.85 -9.84 23.58
C GLY A 89 -2.80 -10.36 25.03
N TYR A 90 -3.43 -9.67 25.99
CA TYR A 90 -3.40 -10.10 27.40
C TYR A 90 -4.33 -11.30 27.70
N VAL A 91 -5.25 -11.64 26.78
CA VAL A 91 -6.23 -12.72 26.99
C VAL A 91 -5.78 -14.07 26.42
N VAL A 92 -4.50 -14.21 26.02
CA VAL A 92 -3.91 -15.51 25.65
C VAL A 92 -2.95 -15.98 26.74
#